data_AF-A0A6I1WSL2-F1
#
_entry.id   AF-A0A6I1WSL2-F1
#
_cell.length_a   1.000
_cell.length_b   1.000
_cell.length_c   1.000
_cell.angle_alpha   90.00
_cell.angle_beta   90.00
_cell.angle_gamma   90.00
#
_symmetry.space_group_name_H-M   'P 1'
#
loop_
_entity.id
_entity.type
_entity.pdbx_description
1 polymer ?
#
loop_
_entity_poly.entity_id
_entity_poly.type
_entity_poly.pdbx_seq_one_letter_code
_entity_poly.pdbx_strand_id
1 'polypeptide(L)'
;MKRILLLGGVTEALAIARTLGPQHVYSLAGVGRVPTDLRCEVRVGGYGGAEGLAHYIGEQGIDLLLDATHPYAAQISQNAARAA
;
A
#
# COMPACT_ATOMS: atom_id res chain seq x y z
N MET A 1 -1.94 12.08 14.08
CA MET A 1 -3.02 11.44 13.28
C MET A 1 -2.42 10.21 12.61
N LYS A 2 -3.16 9.09 12.52
CA LYS A 2 -2.59 7.84 11.99
C LYS A 2 -2.41 7.89 10.47
N ARG A 3 -1.19 7.73 9.96
CA ARG A 3 -0.88 7.55 8.54
C ARG A 3 -1.07 6.09 8.15
N ILE A 4 -1.73 5.85 7.02
CA ILE A 4 -2.08 4.48 6.58
C ILE A 4 -1.32 4.19 5.29
N LEU A 5 -0.74 3.00 5.21
CA LEU A 5 -0.28 2.38 3.98
C LEU A 5 -1.26 1.27 3.58
N LEU A 6 -1.95 1.45 2.47
CA LEU A 6 -2.83 0.46 1.88
C LEU A 6 -2.11 -0.24 0.72
N LEU A 7 -1.78 -1.52 0.89
CA LEU A 7 -1.30 -2.37 -0.19
C LEU A 7 -2.51 -2.90 -0.98
N GLY A 8 -2.50 -2.77 -2.31
CA GLY A 8 -3.64 -3.23 -3.10
C GLY A 8 -3.32 -3.55 -4.55
N GLY A 9 -4.25 -3.18 -5.44
CA GLY A 9 -4.28 -3.65 -6.83
C GLY A 9 -5.54 -4.42 -7.20
N VAL A 10 -6.51 -4.52 -6.29
CA VAL A 10 -7.85 -5.08 -6.52
C VAL A 10 -8.94 -4.02 -6.33
N THR A 11 -10.16 -4.35 -6.73
CA THR A 11 -11.31 -3.43 -6.70
C THR A 11 -11.65 -2.98 -5.28
N GLU A 12 -11.57 -3.89 -4.30
CA GLU A 12 -11.84 -3.63 -2.89
C GLU A 12 -10.83 -2.64 -2.30
N ALA A 13 -9.54 -2.82 -2.62
CA ALA A 13 -8.50 -1.89 -2.20
C ALA A 13 -8.71 -0.50 -2.83
N LEU A 14 -9.11 -0.43 -4.10
CA LEU A 14 -9.43 0.85 -4.74
C LEU A 14 -10.63 1.54 -4.09
N ALA A 15 -11.66 0.77 -3.67
CA ALA A 15 -12.80 1.32 -2.95
C ALA A 15 -12.39 1.94 -1.61
N ILE A 16 -11.48 1.28 -0.87
CA ILE A 16 -10.89 1.83 0.36
C ILE A 16 -10.04 3.06 0.04
N ALA A 17 -9.20 3.03 -0.99
CA ALA A 17 -8.33 4.14 -1.36
C ALA A 17 -9.11 5.43 -1.65
N ARG A 18 -10.32 5.32 -2.23
CA ARG A 18 -11.21 6.47 -2.48
C ARG A 18 -11.73 7.15 -1.22
N THR A 19 -11.73 6.46 -0.07
CA THR A 19 -12.13 7.07 1.21
C THR A 19 -10.95 7.72 1.94
N LEU A 20 -9.71 7.52 1.48
CA LEU A 20 -8.51 8.02 2.14
C LEU A 20 -8.22 9.48 1.76
N GLY A 21 -7.77 10.25 2.76
CA GLY A 21 -7.22 11.60 2.59
C GLY A 21 -5.76 11.65 2.11
N PRO A 22 -5.24 12.86 1.85
CA PRO A 22 -3.94 13.09 1.21
C PRO A 22 -2.74 12.59 2.01
N GLN A 23 -2.85 12.44 3.33
CA GLN A 23 -1.78 11.93 4.16
C GLN A 23 -1.55 10.42 3.99
N HIS A 24 -2.51 9.65 3.48
CA HIS A 24 -2.39 8.20 3.37
C HIS A 24 -1.78 7.79 2.03
N VAL A 25 -1.28 6.56 1.96
CA VAL A 25 -0.63 6.02 0.76
C VAL A 25 -1.39 4.80 0.27
N TYR A 26 -1.77 4.80 -1.01
CA TYR A 26 -2.22 3.63 -1.74
C TYR A 26 -1.08 3.08 -2.60
N SER A 27 -0.71 1.81 -2.41
CA SER A 27 0.45 1.19 -3.04
C SER A 27 0.05 0.12 -4.06
N LEU A 28 0.63 0.24 -5.25
CA LEU A 28 0.39 -0.61 -6.40
C LEU A 28 1.70 -1.24 -6.88
N ALA A 29 1.65 -2.52 -7.25
CA ALA A 29 2.82 -3.22 -7.83
C ALA A 29 3.26 -2.64 -9.20
N GLY A 30 2.43 -1.85 -9.87
CA GLY A 30 2.67 -1.34 -11.23
C GLY A 30 2.10 -2.21 -12.35
N VAL A 31 1.31 -3.22 -12.01
CA VAL A 31 0.56 -4.03 -12.97
C VAL A 31 -0.80 -3.36 -13.19
N GLY A 32 -1.05 -2.84 -14.40
CA GLY A 32 -2.34 -2.25 -14.78
C GLY A 32 -2.40 -0.72 -14.69
N ARG A 33 -3.63 -0.19 -14.69
CA ARG A 33 -3.89 1.26 -14.74
C ARG A 33 -3.75 1.88 -13.34
N VAL A 34 -2.94 2.93 -13.26
CA VAL A 34 -2.82 3.76 -12.05
C VAL A 34 -4.03 4.72 -11.98
N PRO A 35 -4.81 4.72 -10.88
CA PRO A 35 -5.89 5.68 -10.68
C PRO A 35 -5.37 7.11 -10.55
N THR A 36 -6.06 8.08 -11.14
CA THR A 36 -5.69 9.50 -11.12
C THR A 36 -6.73 10.36 -10.38
N ASP A 37 -7.83 9.75 -9.93
CA ASP A 37 -8.97 10.38 -9.25
C ASP A 37 -8.88 10.31 -7.71
N LEU A 38 -7.77 9.82 -7.16
CA LEU A 38 -7.60 9.61 -5.73
C LEU A 38 -7.09 10.86 -5.01
N ARG A 39 -7.59 11.07 -3.78
CA ARG A 39 -7.12 12.15 -2.89
C ARG A 39 -5.86 11.77 -2.12
N CYS A 40 -5.67 10.48 -1.84
CA CYS A 40 -4.49 9.95 -1.17
C CYS A 40 -3.29 9.90 -2.14
N GLU A 41 -2.08 9.82 -1.57
CA GLU A 41 -0.88 9.58 -2.37
C GLU A 41 -0.94 8.19 -3.02
N VAL A 42 -0.51 8.09 -4.28
CA VAL A 42 -0.41 6.81 -4.99
C VAL A 42 1.05 6.49 -5.22
N ARG A 43 1.49 5.35 -4.67
CA ARG A 43 2.84 4.82 -4.87
C ARG A 43 2.78 3.63 -5.82
N VAL A 44 3.70 3.62 -6.78
CA VAL A 44 3.83 2.52 -7.75
C VAL A 44 5.23 1.90 -7.66
N GLY A 45 5.29 0.58 -7.68
CA GLY A 45 6.53 -0.20 -7.71
C GLY A 45 6.80 -0.97 -6.42
N GLY A 46 7.79 -1.86 -6.48
CA GLY A 46 8.17 -2.72 -5.37
C GLY A 46 8.90 -1.97 -4.23
N TYR A 47 9.00 -2.66 -3.09
CA TYR A 47 9.70 -2.18 -1.89
C TYR A 47 11.10 -2.76 -1.72
N GLY A 48 11.49 -3.77 -2.50
CA GLY A 48 12.76 -4.48 -2.28
C GLY A 48 12.67 -5.57 -1.19
N GLY A 49 11.51 -6.21 -1.04
CA GLY A 49 11.27 -7.25 -0.03
C GLY A 49 10.69 -6.71 1.28
N ALA A 50 10.68 -7.54 2.33
CA ALA A 50 10.17 -7.18 3.65
C ALA A 50 11.00 -6.08 4.32
N GLU A 51 12.33 -6.15 4.24
CA GLU A 51 13.22 -5.15 4.85
C GLU A 51 13.02 -3.76 4.23
N GLY A 52 12.95 -3.67 2.90
CA GLY A 52 12.70 -2.39 2.24
C GLY A 52 11.28 -1.87 2.47
N LEU A 53 10.30 -2.75 2.72
CA LEU A 53 8.96 -2.33 3.16
C LEU A 53 8.98 -1.78 4.59
N ALA A 54 9.70 -2.43 5.51
CA ALA A 54 9.85 -1.96 6.89
C ALA A 54 10.59 -0.62 6.95
N HIS A 55 11.63 -0.45 6.14
CA HIS A 55 12.33 0.82 5.98
C HIS A 55 11.39 1.92 5.51
N TYR A 56 10.60 1.65 4.47
CA TYR A 56 9.61 2.59 3.96
C TYR A 56 8.55 2.96 5.02
N ILE A 57 8.05 1.99 5.78
CA ILE A 57 7.10 2.21 6.89
C ILE A 57 7.69 3.19 7.90
N GLY A 58 8.95 2.97 8.31
CA GLY A 58 9.65 3.83 9.27
C GLY A 58 9.90 5.24 8.74
N GLU A 59 10.47 5.36 7.54
CA GLU A 59 10.80 6.67 6.93
C GLU A 59 9.57 7.53 6.67
N GLN A 60 8.47 6.92 6.25
CA GLN A 60 7.23 7.64 5.94
C GLN A 60 6.34 7.86 7.15
N GLY A 61 6.71 7.34 8.32
CA GLY A 61 5.91 7.43 9.54
C GLY A 61 4.53 6.78 9.38
N ILE A 62 4.48 5.57 8.82
CA ILE A 62 3.24 4.81 8.67
C ILE A 62 2.84 4.20 10.02
N ASP A 63 1.62 4.49 10.48
CA ASP A 63 1.07 3.98 11.74
C ASP A 63 0.23 2.70 11.57
N LEU A 64 -0.26 2.46 10.34
CA LEU A 64 -1.10 1.30 10.03
C LEU A 64 -0.82 0.79 8.62
N LEU A 65 -0.52 -0.50 8.53
CA LEU A 65 -0.43 -1.25 7.28
C LEU A 65 -1.72 -2.03 7.05
N LEU A 66 -2.37 -1.82 5.91
CA LEU A 66 -3.56 -2.55 5.49
C LEU A 66 -3.24 -3.34 4.22
N ASP A 67 -3.22 -4.67 4.33
CA ASP A 67 -3.08 -5.57 3.18
C ASP A 67 -4.46 -5.88 2.59
N ALA A 68 -4.76 -5.25 1.46
CA ALA A 68 -5.91 -5.53 0.62
C ALA A 68 -5.44 -5.99 -0.77
N THR A 69 -4.35 -6.74 -0.85
CA THR A 69 -3.83 -7.28 -2.11
C THR A 69 -4.64 -8.48 -2.60
N HIS A 70 -4.45 -8.88 -3.86
CA HIS A 70 -5.10 -10.07 -4.41
C HIS A 70 -4.61 -11.33 -3.67
N PRO A 71 -5.44 -12.37 -3.43
CA PRO A 71 -5.00 -13.61 -2.76
C PRO A 71 -3.80 -14.32 -3.42
N TYR A 72 -3.55 -14.07 -4.71
CA TYR A 72 -2.40 -14.60 -5.45
C TYR A 72 -1.12 -13.78 -5.28
N ALA A 73 -1.20 -12.60 -4.67
CA ALA A 73 -0.07 -11.74 -4.35
C ALA A 73 0.62 -12.17 -3.04
N ALA A 74 0.73 -13.49 -2.79
CA ALA A 74 1.17 -14.05 -1.53
C ALA A 74 2.54 -13.52 -1.06
N GLN A 75 3.45 -13.21 -1.98
CA GLN A 75 4.76 -12.67 -1.66
C GLN A 75 4.69 -11.31 -0.96
N ILE A 76 3.86 -10.38 -1.45
CA ILE A 76 3.75 -9.05 -0.84
C ILE A 76 3.01 -9.14 0.49
N SER A 77 2.00 -10.01 0.62
CA SER A 77 1.34 -10.27 1.91
C SER A 77 2.29 -10.85 2.96
N GLN A 78 3.16 -11.79 2.57
CA GLN A 78 4.21 -12.31 3.46
C GLN A 78 5.23 -11.23 3.85
N ASN A 79 5.62 -10.37 2.90
CA ASN A 79 6.51 -9.26 3.19
C ASN A 79 5.85 -8.25 4.16
N ALA A 80 4.58 -7.95 3.97
CA ALA A 80 3.78 -7.08 4.85
C ALA A 80 3.74 -7.61 6.27
N ALA A 81 3.46 -8.91 6.44
CA ALA A 81 3.44 -9.56 7.76
C ALA A 81 4.81 -9.59 8.47
N ARG A 82 5.92 -9.55 7.71
CA ARG A 82 7.28 -9.49 8.26
C ARG A 82 7.75 -8.07 8.55
N ALA A 83 7.19 -7.08 7.87
CA ALA A 83 7.61 -5.68 7.92
C ALA A 83 6.85 -4.84 8.94
N ALA A 84 5.60 -5.22 9.25
CA ALA A 84 4.76 -4.61 10.28
C ALA A 84 5.21 -5.05 11.68
#